data_AF-A0A143X9C7-F1
#
_entry.id   AF-A0A143X9C7-F1
#
_cell.length_a   1.000
_cell.length_b   1.000
_cell.length_c   1.000
_cell.angle_alpha   90.00
_cell.angle_beta   90.00
_cell.angle_gamma   90.00
#
_symmetry.space_group_name_H-M   'P 1'
#
loop_
_entity.id
_entity.type
_entity.pdbx_description
1 polymer ?
#
loop_
_entity_poly.entity_id
_entity_poly.type
_entity_poly.pdbx_seq_one_letter_code
_entity_poly.pdbx_strand_id
1 'polypeptide(L)'
;MSGNLESRVDLCLIALNTFVKNPLFGIGPQNNASIYFPNQLGLHATFFDEWARFGIIGMIFLIRTFVRLYKYVCNIVDEGPALRAIKTGFYVFLVISMLNPVASANVAISLFFILPVIVLENHDSK
;
A
#
# COMPACT_ATOMS: atom_id res chain seq x y z
N MET A 1 16.16 -20.19 -2.24
CA MET A 1 16.57 -18.96 -1.53
C MET A 1 15.81 -18.94 -0.22
N SER A 2 16.51 -19.17 0.89
CA SER A 2 15.92 -19.39 2.21
C SER A 2 15.20 -18.13 2.70
N GLY A 3 13.92 -18.29 3.05
CA GLY A 3 13.11 -17.25 3.69
C GLY A 3 13.52 -16.98 5.14
N ASN A 4 14.80 -16.75 5.38
CA ASN A 4 15.35 -16.50 6.71
C ASN A 4 14.99 -15.09 7.17
N LEU A 5 14.57 -14.96 8.43
CA LEU A 5 14.14 -13.69 9.02
C LEU A 5 15.22 -12.60 8.92
N GLU A 6 16.48 -13.01 9.09
CA GLU A 6 17.67 -12.16 8.99
C GLU A 6 17.76 -11.44 7.64
N SER A 7 17.55 -12.17 6.54
CA SER A 7 17.57 -11.60 5.18
C SER A 7 16.45 -10.58 4.94
N ARG A 8 15.31 -10.70 5.65
CA ARG A 8 14.20 -9.73 5.56
C ARG A 8 14.53 -8.43 6.31
N VAL A 9 15.20 -8.55 7.46
CA VAL A 9 15.63 -7.38 8.24
C VAL A 9 16.67 -6.58 7.48
N ASP A 10 17.66 -7.24 6.87
CA ASP A 10 18.69 -6.57 6.07
C ASP A 10 18.10 -5.78 4.90
N LEU A 11 17.11 -6.36 4.22
CA LEU A 11 16.38 -5.70 3.13
C LEU A 11 15.63 -4.45 3.61
N CYS A 12 14.95 -4.52 4.75
CA CYS A 12 14.31 -3.34 5.36
C CYS A 12 15.33 -2.24 5.68
N LEU A 13 16.50 -2.62 6.21
CA LEU A 13 17.57 -1.67 6.52
C LEU A 13 18.14 -1.03 5.24
N ILE A 14 18.26 -1.77 4.15
CA ILE A 14 18.68 -1.24 2.84
C ILE A 14 17.65 -0.21 2.33
N ALA A 15 16.36 -0.54 2.36
CA ALA A 15 15.30 0.39 1.95
C ALA A 15 15.31 1.66 2.82
N LEU A 16 15.44 1.52 4.14
CA LEU A 16 15.48 2.65 5.07
C LEU A 16 16.72 3.53 4.85
N ASN A 17 17.90 2.93 4.66
CA ASN A 17 19.11 3.66 4.32
C ASN A 17 18.99 4.40 2.98
N THR A 18 18.32 3.79 2.01
CA THR A 18 18.07 4.41 0.70
C THR A 18 17.14 5.63 0.83
N PHE A 19 16.10 5.51 1.65
CA PHE A 19 15.20 6.61 1.98
C PHE A 19 15.94 7.75 2.70
N VAL A 20 16.75 7.45 3.73
CA VAL A 20 17.52 8.47 4.47
C VAL A 20 18.46 9.24 3.54
N LYS A 21 19.04 8.57 2.52
CA LYS A 21 19.88 9.21 1.50
C LYS A 21 19.09 10.04 0.48
N ASN A 22 17.85 9.66 0.17
CA ASN A 22 17.02 10.29 -0.85
C ASN A 22 15.60 10.60 -0.33
N PRO A 23 15.44 11.40 0.74
CA PRO A 23 14.18 11.46 1.48
C PRO A 23 13.05 12.16 0.71
N LEU A 24 13.37 13.13 -0.17
CA LEU A 24 12.36 13.94 -0.84
C LEU A 24 11.74 13.23 -2.06
N PHE A 25 12.59 12.78 -2.98
CA PHE A 25 12.17 12.25 -4.28
C PHE A 25 12.38 10.74 -4.43
N GLY A 26 13.07 10.10 -3.49
CA GLY A 26 13.48 8.72 -3.62
C GLY A 26 14.45 8.50 -4.81
N ILE A 27 14.61 7.24 -5.19
CA ILE A 27 15.49 6.81 -6.29
C ILE A 27 14.75 6.50 -7.60
N GLY A 28 13.44 6.68 -7.63
CA GLY A 28 12.55 6.34 -8.74
C GLY A 28 12.30 4.83 -8.92
N PRO A 29 11.43 4.45 -9.86
CA PRO A 29 11.20 3.06 -10.23
C PRO A 29 12.43 2.52 -10.97
N GLN A 30 13.30 1.80 -10.26
CA GLN A 30 14.43 1.13 -10.90
C GLN A 30 13.95 -0.18 -11.54
N ASN A 31 13.87 -0.19 -12.88
CA ASN A 31 13.48 -1.37 -13.66
C ASN A 31 14.55 -2.48 -13.70
N ASN A 32 15.72 -2.29 -13.09
CA ASN A 32 16.83 -3.23 -13.22
C ASN A 32 17.12 -3.88 -11.88
N ALA A 33 16.69 -5.14 -11.77
CA ALA A 33 17.01 -6.10 -10.72
C ALA A 33 18.51 -6.45 -10.59
N SER A 34 19.43 -5.62 -11.10
CA SER A 34 20.84 -5.98 -11.29
C SER A 34 21.86 -4.89 -11.00
N ILE A 35 21.49 -3.63 -10.74
CA ILE A 35 22.49 -2.55 -10.70
C ILE A 35 22.84 -2.06 -9.29
N TYR A 36 22.02 -2.31 -8.26
CA TYR A 36 22.37 -1.84 -6.91
C TYR A 36 22.39 -2.87 -5.79
N PHE A 37 21.66 -3.99 -5.88
CA PHE A 37 21.71 -5.01 -4.81
C PHE A 37 21.38 -6.40 -5.38
N PRO A 38 22.17 -7.44 -5.09
CA PRO A 38 21.78 -8.83 -5.38
C PRO A 38 20.55 -9.29 -4.56
N ASN A 39 20.06 -8.44 -3.64
CA ASN A 39 18.88 -8.68 -2.81
C ASN A 39 17.77 -7.70 -3.24
N GLN A 40 16.79 -8.23 -3.96
CA GLN A 40 15.69 -7.53 -4.62
C GLN A 40 14.88 -6.64 -3.65
N LEU A 41 15.02 -5.32 -3.78
CA LEU A 41 14.03 -4.34 -3.30
C LEU A 41 12.71 -4.55 -4.06
N GLY A 42 11.65 -4.95 -3.37
CA GLY A 42 10.33 -5.07 -3.98
C GLY A 42 9.48 -6.29 -3.62
N LEU A 43 9.93 -7.21 -2.76
CA LEU A 43 9.18 -8.45 -2.47
C LEU A 43 8.97 -8.78 -0.99
N HIS A 44 9.38 -7.89 -0.07
CA HIS A 44 9.39 -8.22 1.36
C HIS A 44 8.87 -7.12 2.28
N ALA A 45 9.06 -5.84 1.93
CA ALA A 45 8.70 -4.68 2.75
C ALA A 45 8.18 -3.51 1.90
N THR A 46 7.15 -3.74 1.08
CA THR A 46 6.66 -2.79 0.05
C THR A 46 6.47 -1.38 0.55
N PHE A 47 5.99 -1.15 1.78
CA PHE A 47 5.86 0.22 2.28
C PHE A 47 7.21 0.97 2.37
N PHE A 48 8.24 0.31 2.89
CA PHE A 48 9.60 0.88 2.95
C PHE A 48 10.26 0.95 1.58
N ASP A 49 10.00 -0.04 0.71
CA ASP A 49 10.49 -0.02 -0.68
C ASP A 49 9.89 1.16 -1.46
N GLU A 50 8.61 1.44 -1.28
CA GLU A 50 7.92 2.57 -1.91
C GLU A 50 8.39 3.92 -1.33
N TRP A 51 8.67 3.98 -0.02
CA TRP A 51 9.34 5.14 0.57
C TRP A 51 10.70 5.39 -0.04
N ALA A 52 11.53 4.35 -0.19
CA ALA A 52 12.84 4.47 -0.80
C ALA A 52 12.74 4.89 -2.29
N ARG A 53 11.74 4.38 -3.01
CA ARG A 53 11.52 4.67 -4.44
C ARG A 53 11.01 6.07 -4.71
N PHE A 54 10.02 6.53 -3.94
CA PHE A 54 9.29 7.76 -4.27
C PHE A 54 9.47 8.90 -3.26
N GLY A 55 10.13 8.63 -2.13
CA GLY A 55 10.36 9.60 -1.07
C GLY A 55 9.07 10.13 -0.44
N ILE A 56 9.22 11.18 0.35
CA ILE A 56 8.12 11.86 1.04
C ILE A 56 7.11 12.44 0.03
N ILE A 57 7.57 12.96 -1.11
CA ILE A 57 6.69 13.61 -2.08
C ILE A 57 5.74 12.59 -2.72
N GLY A 58 6.24 11.44 -3.15
CA GLY A 58 5.39 10.38 -3.67
C GLY A 58 4.42 9.84 -2.62
N MET A 59 4.87 9.70 -1.37
CA MET A 59 4.00 9.27 -0.28
C MET A 59 2.89 10.27 0.02
N ILE A 60 3.16 11.58 -0.03
CA ILE A 60 2.12 12.61 0.11
C ILE A 60 1.06 12.46 -0.99
N PHE A 61 1.48 12.22 -2.23
CA PHE A 61 0.55 12.02 -3.34
C PHE A 61 -0.30 10.77 -3.15
N LEU A 62 0.32 9.67 -2.71
CA LEU A 62 -0.36 8.41 -2.42
C LEU A 62 -1.37 8.56 -1.29
N ILE A 63 -0.96 9.13 -0.15
CA ILE A 63 -1.82 9.38 1.01
C ILE A 63 -3.00 10.28 0.60
N ARG A 64 -2.75 11.36 -0.14
CA ARG A 64 -3.80 12.26 -0.63
C ARG A 64 -4.82 11.52 -1.50
N THR A 65 -4.36 10.59 -2.33
CA THR A 65 -5.21 9.77 -3.19
C THR A 65 -6.09 8.83 -2.36
N PHE A 66 -5.52 8.11 -1.40
CA PHE A 66 -6.27 7.24 -0.49
C PHE A 66 -7.28 8.01 0.37
N VAL A 67 -6.92 9.18 0.90
CA VAL A 67 -7.85 10.02 1.68
C VAL A 67 -9.02 10.50 0.81
N ARG A 68 -8.76 10.91 -0.43
CA ARG A 68 -9.82 11.31 -1.36
C ARG A 68 -10.73 10.15 -1.71
N LEU A 69 -10.17 8.97 -1.98
CA LEU A 69 -10.94 7.77 -2.27
C LEU A 69 -11.80 7.36 -1.07
N TYR A 70 -11.23 7.34 0.15
CA TYR A 70 -11.97 7.07 1.38
C TYR A 70 -13.15 8.02 1.56
N LYS A 71 -12.93 9.33 1.38
CA LYS A 71 -14.00 10.34 1.46
C LYS A 71 -15.06 10.12 0.40
N TYR A 72 -14.65 9.83 -0.85
CA TYR A 72 -15.57 9.54 -1.94
C TYR A 72 -16.47 8.35 -1.60
N VAL A 73 -15.88 7.21 -1.22
CA VAL A 73 -16.62 5.99 -0.87
C VAL A 73 -17.54 6.22 0.34
N CYS A 74 -17.07 6.94 1.36
CA CYS A 74 -17.92 7.26 2.52
C CYS A 74 -19.08 8.22 2.21
N ASN A 75 -18.96 9.05 1.17
CA ASN A 75 -20.00 10.00 0.79
C ASN A 75 -21.09 9.40 -0.11
N ILE A 76 -20.80 8.28 -0.80
CA ILE A 76 -21.75 7.60 -1.68
C ILE A 76 -22.52 6.47 -0.98
N VAL A 77 -22.09 6.08 0.22
CA VAL A 77 -22.75 5.02 0.99
C VAL A 77 -23.51 5.63 2.14
N ASP A 78 -24.81 5.33 2.20
CA ASP A 78 -25.71 5.79 3.26
C ASP A 78 -25.21 5.38 4.65
N GLU A 79 -25.58 6.19 5.64
CA GLU A 79 -25.27 5.89 7.04
C GLU A 79 -25.92 4.56 7.45
N GLY A 80 -25.12 3.66 8.01
CA GLY A 80 -25.64 2.34 8.39
C GLY A 80 -24.56 1.27 8.52
N PRO A 81 -24.98 -0.01 8.50
CA PRO A 81 -24.07 -1.15 8.58
C PRO A 81 -23.02 -1.17 7.47
N ALA A 82 -23.40 -0.78 6.24
CA ALA A 82 -22.51 -0.73 5.08
C ALA A 82 -21.37 0.28 5.27
N LEU A 83 -21.68 1.51 5.67
CA LEU A 83 -20.68 2.54 5.96
C LEU A 83 -19.72 2.10 7.09
N ARG A 84 -20.24 1.44 8.15
CA ARG A 84 -19.40 0.89 9.21
C ARG A 84 -18.45 -0.18 8.70
N ALA A 85 -18.93 -1.11 7.86
CA ALA A 85 -18.10 -2.16 7.27
C ALA A 85 -16.98 -1.58 6.39
N ILE A 86 -17.29 -0.54 5.58
CA ILE A 86 -16.30 0.15 4.74
C ILE A 86 -15.23 0.82 5.59
N LYS A 87 -15.62 1.56 6.64
CA LYS A 87 -14.67 2.22 7.56
C LYS A 87 -13.76 1.19 8.23
N THR A 88 -14.33 0.12 8.79
CA THR A 88 -13.56 -0.96 9.40
C THR A 88 -12.62 -1.63 8.39
N GLY A 89 -13.11 -1.92 7.18
CA GLY A 89 -12.30 -2.46 6.10
C GLY A 89 -11.12 -1.58 5.71
N PHE A 90 -11.32 -0.26 5.65
CA PHE A 90 -10.25 0.71 5.41
C PHE A 90 -9.17 0.67 6.50
N TYR A 91 -9.57 0.65 7.78
CA TYR A 91 -8.61 0.59 8.88
C TYR A 91 -7.85 -0.74 8.90
N VAL A 92 -8.53 -1.87 8.70
CA VAL A 92 -7.91 -3.19 8.62
C VAL A 92 -6.92 -3.23 7.46
N PHE A 93 -7.32 -2.70 6.29
CA PHE A 93 -6.44 -2.61 5.12
C PHE A 93 -5.19 -1.77 5.40
N LEU A 94 -5.31 -0.61 6.05
CA LEU A 94 -4.16 0.21 6.42
C LEU A 94 -3.20 -0.55 7.34
N VAL A 95 -3.72 -1.16 8.40
CA VAL A 95 -2.91 -1.92 9.35
C VAL A 95 -2.21 -3.09 8.67
N ILE A 96 -2.92 -3.87 7.86
CA ILE A 96 -2.34 -5.00 7.11
C ILE A 96 -1.29 -4.51 6.11
N SER A 97 -1.55 -3.42 5.39
CA SER A 97 -0.61 -2.86 4.40
C SER A 97 0.69 -2.36 5.05
N MET A 98 0.61 -1.88 6.30
CA MET A 98 1.78 -1.47 7.08
C MET A 98 2.54 -2.68 7.66
N LEU A 99 1.84 -3.74 8.08
CA LEU A 99 2.43 -4.90 8.75
C LEU A 99 2.94 -5.98 7.80
N ASN A 100 2.29 -6.19 6.66
CA ASN A 100 2.57 -7.31 5.78
C ASN A 100 2.21 -7.02 4.30
N PRO A 101 3.19 -6.67 3.46
CA PRO A 101 2.94 -6.19 2.12
C PRO A 101 2.72 -7.27 1.05
N VAL A 102 2.54 -8.55 1.44
CA VAL A 102 2.15 -9.60 0.47
C VAL A 102 0.77 -9.33 -0.13
N ALA A 103 -0.02 -8.43 0.47
CA ALA A 103 -1.13 -7.79 -0.21
C ALA A 103 -0.58 -6.85 -1.29
N SER A 104 -0.24 -7.44 -2.45
CA SER A 104 0.09 -6.69 -3.66
C SER A 104 -0.91 -5.56 -3.89
N ALA A 105 -0.50 -4.49 -4.58
CA ALA A 105 -1.40 -3.40 -4.98
C ALA A 105 -2.72 -3.92 -5.61
N ASN A 106 -2.72 -5.11 -6.20
CA ASN A 106 -3.89 -5.80 -6.71
C ASN A 106 -4.90 -6.19 -5.61
N VAL A 107 -4.44 -6.64 -4.43
CA VAL A 107 -5.31 -6.94 -3.28
C VAL A 107 -5.92 -5.65 -2.72
N ALA A 108 -5.12 -4.57 -2.67
CA ALA A 108 -5.61 -3.25 -2.32
C ALA A 108 -6.71 -2.80 -3.29
N ILE A 109 -6.47 -2.93 -4.60
CA ILE A 109 -7.44 -2.57 -5.64
C ILE A 109 -8.71 -3.43 -5.52
N SER A 110 -8.58 -4.74 -5.31
CA SER A 110 -9.73 -5.64 -5.15
C SER A 110 -10.57 -5.29 -3.91
N LEU A 111 -9.94 -5.03 -2.77
CA LEU A 111 -10.68 -4.67 -1.56
C LEU A 111 -11.27 -3.26 -1.62
N PHE A 112 -10.65 -2.32 -2.34
CA PHE A 112 -11.08 -0.92 -2.36
C PHE A 112 -11.93 -0.49 -3.56
N PHE A 113 -11.86 -1.20 -4.68
CA PHE A 113 -12.67 -0.89 -5.85
C PHE A 113 -13.73 -1.97 -6.10
N ILE A 114 -13.38 -3.26 -5.99
CA ILE A 114 -14.34 -4.33 -6.29
C ILE A 114 -15.35 -4.49 -5.14
N LEU A 115 -14.88 -4.46 -3.89
CA LEU A 115 -15.76 -4.69 -2.74
C LEU A 115 -16.86 -3.61 -2.60
N PRO A 116 -16.58 -2.30 -2.75
CA PRO A 116 -17.63 -1.29 -2.75
C PRO A 116 -18.61 -1.44 -3.93
N VAL A 117 -18.13 -1.82 -5.12
CA VAL A 117 -18.99 -2.06 -6.29
C VAL A 117 -19.98 -3.21 -6.04
N ILE A 118 -19.50 -4.33 -5.50
CA ILE A 118 -20.37 -5.48 -5.16
C ILE A 118 -21.38 -5.08 -4.07
N VAL A 119 -20.98 -4.29 -3.08
CA VAL A 119 -21.88 -3.83 -2.02
C VAL A 119 -22.94 -2.88 -2.56
N LEU A 120 -22.59 -2.00 -3.49
CA LEU A 120 -23.52 -1.06 -4.12
C LEU A 120 -24.53 -1.76 -5.05
N GLU A 121 -24.09 -2.71 -5.90
CA GLU A 121 -25.00 -3.47 -6.78
C GLU A 121 -26.07 -4.25 -5.98
N ASN A 122 -25.71 -4.78 -4.81
CA ASN A 122 -26.66 -5.48 -3.94
C ASN A 122 -27.61 -4.54 -3.18
N HIS A 123 -27.31 -3.24 -3.09
CA HIS A 123 -28.17 -2.24 -2.47
C HIS A 123 -29.26 -1.76 -3.43
N ASP A 124 -28.93 -1.56 -4.70
CA ASP A 124 -29.88 -1.12 -5.74
C ASP A 124 -30.85 -2.23 -6.23
N SER A 125 -30.60 -3.47 -5.81
CA SER A 125 -31.41 -4.64 -6.17
C SER A 125 -32.58 -4.93 -5.20
N LYS A 126 -32.87 -4.02 -4.25
CA LYS A 126 -33.98 -4.11 -3.28
C LYS A 126 -34.95 -2.95 -3.45
#